data_AF-A0A382Q4R9-F1
#
_entry.id   AF-A0A382Q4R9-F1
#
_cell.length_a   1.000
_cell.length_b   1.000
_cell.length_c   1.000
_cell.angle_alpha   90.00
_cell.angle_beta   90.00
_cell.angle_gamma   90.00
#
_symmetry.space_group_name_H-M   'P 1'
#
loop_
_entity.id
_entity.type
_entity.pdbx_description
1 polymer ?
#
loop_
_entity_poly.entity_id
_entity_poly.type
_entity_poly.pdbx_seq_one_letter_code
_entity_poly.pdbx_strand_id
1 'polypeptide(L)'
;MASAVSELEQIAAQIYQQLSTGKVPEMSIPTRSKNNIIFDEQSKVWRYGESKTTRTAKKLDGAYMLLRTTYLLDFIREMSNQSKSSTLRELYYISEGWDLGKFHAQDESNKLIEDLEIVTHFQREDFKIRPEEDGAKVLGDVTLTEINRKGKPMRINCRNDVGDTGYNIPYNVEDNKITFNDFGKSTCIIAIETGGMFDRLVENGFDETHEAILVHIKG
;
A
#
# COMPACT_ATOMS: atom_id res chain seq x y z
N MET A 1 11.25 10.09 13.28
CA MET A 1 10.84 9.48 12.00
C MET A 1 9.78 10.38 11.42
N ALA A 2 9.96 10.88 10.20
CA ALA A 2 8.90 11.64 9.53
C ALA A 2 7.69 10.71 9.39
N SER A 3 6.51 11.14 9.84
CA SER A 3 5.27 10.43 9.55
C SER A 3 4.93 10.67 8.07
N ALA A 4 4.27 9.71 7.42
CA ALA A 4 3.78 9.89 6.05
C ALA A 4 3.03 11.22 5.88
N VAL A 5 2.24 11.62 6.88
CA VAL A 5 1.53 12.91 6.92
C VAL A 5 2.48 14.11 6.88
N SER A 6 3.62 14.06 7.55
CA SER A 6 4.58 15.17 7.55
C SER A 6 5.21 15.41 6.18
N GLU A 7 5.52 14.35 5.41
CA GLU A 7 6.01 14.50 4.03
C GLU A 7 4.90 15.03 3.10
N LEU A 8 3.67 14.56 3.28
CA LEU A 8 2.52 15.07 2.55
C LEU A 8 2.27 16.57 2.83
N GLU A 9 2.43 17.00 4.09
CA GLU A 9 2.36 18.41 4.47
C GLU A 9 3.48 19.25 3.85
N GLN A 10 4.69 18.69 3.69
CA GLN A 10 5.77 19.38 2.97
C GLN A 10 5.42 19.61 1.50
N ILE A 11 4.81 18.63 0.82
CA ILE A 11 4.34 18.79 -0.57
C ILE A 11 3.30 19.90 -0.64
N ALA A 12 2.31 19.91 0.26
CA ALA A 12 1.31 20.97 0.31
C ALA A 12 1.93 22.35 0.59
N ALA A 13 2.90 22.42 1.50
CA ALA A 13 3.62 23.65 1.83
C ALA A 13 4.41 24.20 0.63
N GLN A 14 5.04 23.32 -0.17
CA GLN A 14 5.74 23.73 -1.39
C GLN A 14 4.77 24.33 -2.42
N ILE A 15 3.62 23.71 -2.64
CA ILE A 15 2.58 24.23 -3.54
C ILE A 15 2.08 25.59 -3.04
N TYR A 16 1.82 25.73 -1.74
CA TYR A 16 1.40 26.98 -1.12
C TYR A 16 2.45 28.09 -1.24
N GLN A 17 3.73 27.76 -1.05
CA GLN A 17 4.83 28.71 -1.18
C GLN A 17 4.96 29.22 -2.62
N GLN A 18 4.81 28.36 -3.61
CA GLN A 18 4.81 28.75 -5.02
C GLN A 18 3.66 29.72 -5.32
N LEU A 19 2.45 29.43 -4.83
CA LEU A 19 1.28 30.30 -4.99
C LEU A 19 1.44 31.65 -4.29
N SER A 20 1.88 31.67 -3.04
CA SER A 20 2.06 32.91 -2.26
C SER A 20 3.15 33.82 -2.82
N THR A 21 4.16 33.25 -3.47
CA THR A 21 5.22 34.01 -4.16
C THR A 21 4.84 34.43 -5.59
N GLY A 22 3.60 34.15 -6.03
CA GLY A 22 3.10 34.50 -7.37
C GLY A 22 3.70 33.65 -8.50
N LYS A 23 4.36 32.54 -8.17
CA LYS A 23 4.87 31.58 -9.15
C LYS A 23 3.76 30.61 -9.55
N VAL A 24 3.78 30.19 -10.81
CA VAL A 24 2.87 29.14 -11.28
C VAL A 24 3.25 27.84 -10.56
N PRO A 25 2.31 27.17 -9.87
CA PRO A 25 2.65 25.99 -9.11
C PRO A 25 3.03 24.83 -10.04
N GLU A 26 4.04 24.08 -9.60
CA GLU A 26 4.59 22.94 -10.30
C GLU A 26 5.06 21.86 -9.33
N MET A 27 4.88 20.61 -9.75
CA MET A 27 5.30 19.42 -9.02
C MET A 27 6.13 18.54 -9.94
N SER A 28 7.27 18.07 -9.45
CA SER A 28 8.15 17.15 -10.19
C SER A 28 7.86 15.71 -9.78
N ILE A 29 7.51 14.86 -10.74
CA ILE A 29 7.13 13.47 -10.51
C ILE A 29 7.99 12.58 -11.40
N PRO A 30 8.50 11.43 -10.93
CA PRO A 30 9.24 10.51 -11.78
C PRO A 30 8.45 10.06 -13.01
N THR A 31 9.14 9.93 -14.14
CA THR A 31 8.49 9.57 -15.40
C THR A 31 8.16 8.07 -15.42
N ARG A 32 6.88 7.74 -15.65
CA ARG A 32 6.39 6.37 -15.80
C ARG A 32 6.53 5.87 -17.24
N SER A 33 7.76 5.77 -17.73
CA SER A 33 8.05 5.21 -19.06
C SER A 33 8.93 3.98 -18.93
N LYS A 34 8.81 3.02 -19.86
CA LYS A 34 9.66 1.82 -19.89
C LYS A 34 11.16 2.17 -19.90
N ASN A 35 11.50 3.29 -20.54
CA ASN A 35 12.88 3.79 -20.60
C ASN A 35 13.40 4.31 -19.25
N ASN A 36 12.52 4.60 -18.30
CA ASN A 36 12.89 5.03 -16.96
C ASN A 36 12.85 3.88 -15.94
N ILE A 37 12.67 2.63 -16.37
CA ILE A 37 12.75 1.46 -15.51
C ILE A 37 14.13 0.83 -15.74
N ILE A 38 15.00 0.92 -14.74
CA ILE A 38 16.39 0.50 -14.80
C ILE A 38 16.57 -0.70 -13.88
N PHE A 39 17.23 -1.74 -14.37
CA PHE A 39 17.60 -2.88 -13.53
C PHE A 39 18.80 -2.50 -12.65
N ASP A 40 18.64 -2.56 -11.34
CA ASP A 40 19.75 -2.36 -10.41
C ASP A 40 20.43 -3.72 -10.17
N GLU A 41 21.64 -3.88 -10.72
CA GLU A 41 22.42 -5.11 -10.60
C GLU A 41 22.80 -5.45 -9.16
N GLN A 42 22.93 -4.46 -8.27
CA GLN A 42 23.31 -4.70 -6.88
C GLN A 42 22.16 -5.28 -6.08
N SER A 43 20.98 -4.66 -6.18
CA SER A 43 19.80 -5.08 -5.45
C SER A 43 18.97 -6.14 -6.18
N LYS A 44 19.33 -6.45 -7.44
CA LYS A 44 18.63 -7.39 -8.34
C LYS A 44 17.14 -7.08 -8.49
N VAL A 45 16.77 -5.81 -8.33
CA VAL A 45 15.40 -5.33 -8.50
C VAL A 45 15.34 -4.22 -9.55
N TRP A 46 14.18 -4.08 -10.18
CA TRP A 46 13.91 -2.97 -11.09
C TRP A 46 13.59 -1.71 -10.28
N ARG A 47 14.24 -0.61 -10.61
CA ARG A 47 14.06 0.69 -9.95
C ARG A 47 13.72 1.77 -10.98
N TYR A 48 13.06 2.82 -10.51
CA TYR A 48 12.91 4.04 -11.31
C TYR A 48 14.27 4.73 -11.50
N GLY A 49 14.56 5.16 -12.72
CA GLY A 49 15.70 6.00 -13.05
C GLY A 49 15.49 7.46 -12.68
N GLU A 50 16.43 8.31 -13.11
CA GLU A 50 16.46 9.73 -12.74
C GLU A 50 15.50 10.62 -13.53
N SER A 51 14.81 10.08 -14.54
CA SER A 51 13.93 10.91 -15.37
C SER A 51 12.72 11.37 -14.57
N LYS A 52 12.53 12.68 -14.51
CA LYS A 52 11.38 13.33 -13.88
C LYS A 52 10.60 14.14 -14.91
N THR A 53 9.30 14.21 -14.72
CA THR A 53 8.40 15.06 -15.48
C THR A 53 7.79 16.09 -14.55
N THR A 54 7.92 17.37 -14.93
CA THR A 54 7.30 18.47 -14.21
C THR A 54 5.86 18.67 -14.68
N ARG A 55 4.92 18.65 -13.74
CA ARG A 55 3.50 18.96 -13.94
C ARG A 55 3.28 20.39 -13.47
N THR A 56 2.85 21.26 -14.38
CA THR A 56 2.66 22.70 -14.12
C THR A 56 1.19 23.08 -14.25
N ALA A 57 0.70 23.94 -13.36
CA ALA A 57 -0.64 24.52 -13.44
C ALA A 57 -0.81 25.49 -14.62
N LYS A 58 0.24 25.75 -15.41
CA LYS A 58 0.12 26.55 -16.64
C LYS A 58 -0.79 25.88 -17.68
N LYS A 59 -0.89 24.55 -17.64
CA LYS A 59 -1.78 23.76 -18.51
C LYS A 59 -2.96 23.29 -17.70
N LEU A 60 -4.12 23.20 -18.34
CA LEU A 60 -5.37 22.78 -17.73
C LEU A 60 -5.23 21.41 -17.01
N ASP A 61 -4.65 20.42 -17.69
CA ASP A 61 -4.45 19.07 -17.13
C ASP A 61 -3.56 19.09 -15.87
N GLY A 62 -2.49 19.90 -15.89
CA GLY A 62 -1.60 20.04 -14.76
C GLY A 62 -2.25 20.78 -13.59
N ALA A 63 -3.11 21.75 -13.88
CA ALA A 63 -3.89 22.46 -12.85
C ALA A 63 -4.90 21.52 -12.16
N TYR A 64 -5.66 20.73 -12.93
CA TYR A 64 -6.57 19.73 -12.37
C TYR A 64 -5.82 18.67 -11.55
N MET A 65 -4.65 18.23 -12.02
CA MET A 65 -3.84 17.26 -11.29
C MET A 65 -3.35 17.81 -9.94
N LEU A 66 -2.85 19.05 -9.92
CA LEU A 66 -2.41 19.71 -8.67
C LEU A 66 -3.59 19.96 -7.71
N LEU A 67 -4.76 20.33 -8.24
CA LEU A 67 -5.99 20.47 -7.47
C LEU A 67 -6.38 19.13 -6.81
N ARG A 68 -6.43 18.05 -7.58
CA ARG A 68 -6.73 16.69 -7.11
C ARG A 68 -5.71 16.20 -6.10
N THR A 69 -4.42 16.47 -6.33
CA THR A 69 -3.35 16.17 -5.39
C THR A 69 -3.64 16.85 -4.06
N THR A 70 -3.96 18.14 -4.07
CA THR A 70 -4.24 18.90 -2.86
C THR A 70 -5.44 18.35 -2.08
N TYR A 71 -6.55 17.99 -2.78
CA TYR A 71 -7.69 17.31 -2.15
C TYR A 71 -7.32 15.94 -1.55
N LEU A 72 -6.50 15.16 -2.26
CA LEU A 72 -6.04 13.86 -1.77
C LEU A 72 -5.16 14.00 -0.52
N LEU A 73 -4.25 14.99 -0.49
CA LEU A 73 -3.43 15.27 0.69
C LEU A 73 -4.29 15.62 1.90
N ASP A 74 -5.31 16.47 1.71
CA ASP A 74 -6.24 16.85 2.76
C ASP A 74 -7.05 15.64 3.27
N PHE A 75 -7.55 14.82 2.34
CA PHE A 75 -8.24 13.57 2.66
C PHE A 75 -7.38 12.61 3.50
N ILE A 76 -6.13 12.38 3.10
CA ILE A 76 -5.20 11.50 3.84
C ILE A 76 -4.93 12.07 5.24
N ARG A 77 -4.76 13.39 5.35
CA ARG A 77 -4.57 14.07 6.64
C ARG A 77 -5.78 13.89 7.55
N GLU A 78 -7.00 14.05 7.03
CA GLU A 78 -8.23 13.81 7.79
C GLU A 78 -8.36 12.35 8.24
N MET A 79 -8.08 11.39 7.36
CA MET A 79 -8.13 9.97 7.68
C MET A 79 -7.12 9.60 8.78
N SER A 80 -5.91 10.14 8.69
CA SER A 80 -4.89 9.96 9.72
C SER A 80 -5.32 10.55 11.06
N ASN A 81 -5.86 11.78 11.07
CA ASN A 81 -6.34 12.45 12.30
C ASN A 81 -7.52 11.71 12.94
N GLN A 82 -8.43 11.16 12.14
CA GLN A 82 -9.57 10.39 12.63
C GLN A 82 -9.25 8.91 12.91
N SER A 83 -8.00 8.47 12.67
CA SER A 83 -7.60 7.05 12.75
C SER A 83 -8.51 6.12 11.94
N LYS A 84 -8.96 6.58 10.77
CA LYS A 84 -9.78 5.83 9.82
C LYS A 84 -8.95 5.41 8.61
N SER A 85 -9.42 4.38 7.92
CA SER A 85 -8.83 3.89 6.67
C SER A 85 -9.89 3.92 5.57
N SER A 86 -9.46 4.08 4.32
CA SER A 86 -10.37 4.08 3.17
C SER A 86 -9.86 3.20 2.03
N THR A 87 -10.75 2.67 1.20
CA THR A 87 -10.37 1.93 -0.02
C THR A 87 -10.19 2.85 -1.22
N LEU A 88 -9.56 2.34 -2.28
CA LEU A 88 -9.43 3.05 -3.56
C LEU A 88 -10.79 3.40 -4.19
N ARG A 89 -11.82 2.55 -4.06
CA ARG A 89 -13.18 2.87 -4.55
C ARG A 89 -13.89 3.88 -3.67
N GLU A 90 -13.75 3.78 -2.35
CA GLU A 90 -14.31 4.78 -1.43
C GLU A 90 -13.73 6.17 -1.74
N LEU A 91 -12.41 6.27 -1.98
CA LEU A 91 -11.78 7.51 -2.43
C LEU A 91 -12.39 8.03 -3.74
N TYR A 92 -12.64 7.15 -4.71
CA TYR A 92 -13.30 7.52 -5.97
C TYR A 92 -14.68 8.13 -5.71
N TYR A 93 -15.52 7.52 -4.88
CA TYR A 93 -16.83 8.05 -4.54
C TYR A 93 -16.77 9.37 -3.74
N ILE A 94 -15.84 9.48 -2.79
CA ILE A 94 -15.64 10.72 -2.02
C ILE A 94 -15.23 11.87 -2.96
N SER A 95 -14.45 11.57 -4.01
CA SER A 95 -14.04 12.56 -4.99
C SER A 95 -15.21 13.16 -5.77
N GLU A 96 -16.38 12.50 -5.85
CA GLU A 96 -17.58 13.09 -6.47
C GLU A 96 -18.02 14.38 -5.77
N GLY A 97 -17.68 14.53 -4.48
CA GLY A 97 -17.91 15.75 -3.70
C GLY A 97 -16.89 16.87 -3.95
N TRP A 98 -15.82 16.63 -4.73
CA TRP A 98 -14.76 17.62 -4.96
C TRP A 98 -15.03 18.56 -6.15
N ASP A 99 -16.24 18.51 -6.73
CA ASP A 99 -16.68 19.34 -7.85
C ASP A 99 -15.70 19.26 -9.05
N LEU A 100 -14.93 20.31 -9.32
CA LEU A 100 -13.89 20.36 -10.35
C LEU A 100 -12.74 19.37 -10.11
N GLY A 101 -12.57 18.91 -8.87
CA GLY A 101 -11.56 17.95 -8.45
C GLY A 101 -11.99 16.49 -8.58
N LYS A 102 -13.20 16.17 -9.06
CA LYS A 102 -13.66 14.77 -9.14
C LYS A 102 -12.80 13.92 -10.07
N PHE A 103 -12.66 12.63 -9.75
CA PHE A 103 -12.07 11.66 -10.66
C PHE A 103 -13.10 11.24 -11.72
N HIS A 104 -12.66 11.13 -12.98
CA HIS A 104 -13.53 10.64 -14.06
C HIS A 104 -13.47 9.12 -14.23
N ALA A 105 -12.40 8.50 -13.73
CA ALA A 105 -12.19 7.06 -13.73
C ALA A 105 -11.35 6.66 -12.51
N GLN A 106 -11.53 5.41 -12.06
CA GLN A 106 -10.75 4.85 -10.94
C GLN A 106 -9.24 4.83 -11.24
N ASP A 107 -8.85 4.67 -12.51
CA ASP A 107 -7.43 4.74 -12.92
C ASP A 107 -6.78 6.09 -12.59
N GLU A 108 -7.55 7.17 -12.49
CA GLU A 108 -7.01 8.48 -12.12
C GLU A 108 -6.63 8.55 -10.63
N SER A 109 -7.44 7.96 -9.74
CA SER A 109 -7.11 7.90 -8.31
C SER A 109 -5.92 6.97 -8.05
N ASN A 110 -5.88 5.83 -8.75
CA ASN A 110 -4.75 4.89 -8.67
C ASN A 110 -3.42 5.57 -9.06
N LYS A 111 -3.40 6.27 -10.21
CA LYS A 111 -2.20 7.00 -10.66
C LYS A 111 -1.78 8.06 -9.65
N LEU A 112 -2.73 8.81 -9.08
CA LEU A 112 -2.40 9.87 -8.14
C LEU A 112 -1.78 9.33 -6.84
N ILE A 113 -2.30 8.21 -6.32
CA ILE A 113 -1.75 7.56 -5.12
C ILE A 113 -0.36 7.02 -5.39
N GLU A 114 -0.16 6.31 -6.50
CA GLU A 114 1.17 5.82 -6.90
C GLU A 114 2.18 6.97 -7.07
N ASP A 115 1.74 8.15 -7.55
CA ASP A 115 2.62 9.31 -7.65
C ASP A 115 3.03 9.80 -6.25
N LEU A 116 2.12 9.78 -5.27
CA LEU A 116 2.42 10.08 -3.88
C LEU A 116 3.36 9.04 -3.25
N GLU A 117 3.15 7.75 -3.50
CA GLU A 117 4.04 6.69 -3.02
C GLU A 117 5.47 6.91 -3.49
N ILE A 118 5.64 7.22 -4.78
CA ILE A 118 6.96 7.45 -5.37
C ILE A 118 7.61 8.72 -4.82
N VAL A 119 6.85 9.81 -4.68
CA VAL A 119 7.39 11.11 -4.26
C VAL A 119 7.73 11.12 -2.77
N THR A 120 6.95 10.43 -1.94
CA THR A 120 7.15 10.40 -0.48
C THR A 120 7.94 9.19 0.00
N HIS A 121 8.16 8.19 -0.86
CA HIS A 121 8.77 6.90 -0.54
C HIS A 121 8.02 6.06 0.51
N PHE A 122 6.75 6.37 0.75
CA PHE A 122 5.85 5.60 1.61
C PHE A 122 4.92 4.71 0.78
N GLN A 123 4.43 3.63 1.37
CA GLN A 123 3.43 2.77 0.73
C GLN A 123 2.03 3.33 0.96
N ARG A 124 1.06 3.04 0.09
CA ARG A 124 -0.34 3.47 0.26
C ARG A 124 -0.96 3.08 1.60
N GLU A 125 -0.54 1.96 2.17
CA GLU A 125 -0.96 1.45 3.47
C GLU A 125 -0.60 2.44 4.59
N ASP A 126 0.54 3.15 4.47
CA ASP A 126 0.96 4.21 5.38
C ASP A 126 0.02 5.42 5.32
N PHE A 127 -0.57 5.68 4.16
CA PHE A 127 -1.61 6.71 3.96
C PHE A 127 -3.00 6.28 4.43
N LYS A 128 -3.11 5.12 5.08
CA LYS A 128 -4.41 4.51 5.49
C LYS A 128 -5.31 4.18 4.31
N ILE A 129 -4.73 4.02 3.13
CA ILE A 129 -5.44 3.54 1.95
C ILE A 129 -5.25 2.03 1.89
N ARG A 130 -6.35 1.29 1.90
CA ARG A 130 -6.34 -0.18 1.88
C ARG A 130 -6.75 -0.71 0.50
N PRO A 131 -6.15 -1.83 0.04
CA PRO A 131 -6.67 -2.56 -1.09
C PRO A 131 -8.09 -3.09 -0.79
N GLU A 132 -8.87 -3.33 -1.85
CA GLU A 132 -10.19 -3.92 -1.73
C GLU A 132 -10.17 -5.45 -1.73
N GLU A 133 -9.14 -6.05 -2.30
CA GLU A 133 -9.00 -7.49 -2.37
C GLU A 133 -8.60 -8.05 -1.00
N ASP A 134 -9.27 -9.15 -0.62
CA ASP A 134 -8.91 -9.91 0.56
C ASP A 134 -7.55 -10.57 0.35
N GLY A 135 -6.63 -10.29 1.28
CA GLY A 135 -5.24 -10.73 1.21
C GLY A 135 -5.03 -12.24 1.09
N ALA A 136 -3.76 -12.58 0.91
CA ALA A 136 -3.26 -13.94 0.90
C ALA A 136 -3.48 -14.64 2.26
N LYS A 137 -3.51 -15.96 2.24
CA LYS A 137 -3.70 -16.80 3.42
C LYS A 137 -2.42 -17.54 3.75
N VAL A 138 -2.12 -17.69 5.03
CA VAL A 138 -0.92 -18.39 5.51
C VAL A 138 -1.32 -19.54 6.42
N LEU A 139 -0.76 -20.72 6.17
CA LEU A 139 -0.88 -21.87 7.05
C LEU A 139 0.48 -22.54 7.21
N GLY A 140 0.89 -22.77 8.45
CA GLY A 140 2.16 -23.43 8.76
C GLY A 140 2.66 -23.09 10.15
N ASP A 141 3.79 -23.68 10.54
CA ASP A 141 4.42 -23.48 11.85
C ASP A 141 5.09 -22.10 11.92
N VAL A 142 4.27 -21.06 12.06
CA VAL A 142 4.72 -19.69 12.29
C VAL A 142 3.85 -19.07 13.36
N THR A 143 4.50 -18.49 14.35
CA THR A 143 3.85 -17.76 15.43
C THR A 143 4.07 -16.28 15.22
N LEU A 144 2.97 -15.56 15.05
CA LEU A 144 2.96 -14.10 14.88
C LEU A 144 2.17 -13.43 15.99
N THR A 145 2.52 -12.18 16.26
CA THR A 145 1.74 -11.31 17.15
C THR A 145 1.07 -10.25 16.29
N GLU A 146 -0.26 -10.26 16.25
CA GLU A 146 -1.05 -9.22 15.59
C GLU A 146 -1.65 -8.28 16.64
N ILE A 147 -1.53 -6.96 16.42
CA ILE A 147 -2.28 -5.99 17.23
C ILE A 147 -3.72 -5.93 16.72
N ASN A 148 -4.68 -6.45 17.48
CA ASN A 148 -6.09 -6.44 17.08
C ASN A 148 -6.65 -5.00 17.02
N ARG A 149 -7.85 -4.79 16.43
CA ARG A 149 -8.52 -3.48 16.28
C ARG A 149 -8.64 -2.67 17.59
N LYS A 150 -8.58 -3.34 18.75
CA LYS A 150 -8.63 -2.73 20.09
C LYS A 150 -7.24 -2.40 20.68
N GLY A 151 -6.17 -2.49 19.88
CA GLY A 151 -4.80 -2.22 20.33
C GLY A 151 -4.20 -3.31 21.22
N LYS A 152 -4.82 -4.49 21.30
CA LYS A 152 -4.31 -5.60 22.13
C LYS A 152 -3.45 -6.53 21.28
N PRO A 153 -2.21 -6.86 21.73
CA PRO A 153 -1.39 -7.85 21.05
C PRO A 153 -2.03 -9.24 21.23
N MET A 154 -2.22 -9.94 20.11
CA MET A 154 -2.70 -11.32 20.08
C MET A 154 -1.63 -12.18 19.44
N ARG A 155 -1.11 -13.13 20.22
CA ARG A 155 -0.19 -14.15 19.72
C ARG A 155 -1.03 -15.25 19.06
N ILE A 156 -0.75 -15.52 17.79
CA ILE A 156 -1.48 -16.46 16.95
C ILE A 156 -0.46 -17.40 16.32
N ASN A 157 -0.64 -18.70 16.52
CA ASN A 157 0.07 -19.72 15.76
C ASN A 157 -0.73 -20.04 14.49
N CYS A 158 -0.13 -19.82 13.31
CA CYS A 158 -0.76 -20.01 12.00
C CYS A 158 -0.92 -21.48 11.57
N ARG A 159 -0.70 -22.43 12.49
CA ARG A 159 -1.06 -23.84 12.33
C ARG A 159 -2.16 -24.22 13.33
N ASN A 160 -1.90 -24.01 14.63
CA ASN A 160 -2.73 -24.55 15.70
C ASN A 160 -3.91 -23.65 16.09
N ASP A 161 -3.77 -22.33 15.95
CA ASP A 161 -4.77 -21.35 16.41
C ASP A 161 -5.68 -20.87 15.27
N VAL A 162 -5.51 -21.42 14.05
CA VAL A 162 -6.28 -21.07 12.86
C VAL A 162 -7.01 -22.30 12.33
N GLY A 163 -8.21 -22.11 11.77
CA GLY A 163 -8.94 -23.22 11.14
C GLY A 163 -8.33 -23.63 9.80
N ASP A 164 -8.99 -24.56 9.10
CA ASP A 164 -8.54 -25.12 7.80
C ASP A 164 -8.29 -24.06 6.71
N THR A 165 -8.85 -22.87 6.89
CA THR A 165 -8.65 -21.73 5.98
C THR A 165 -7.37 -20.94 6.22
N GLY A 166 -6.60 -21.23 7.28
CA GLY A 166 -5.37 -20.52 7.63
C GLY A 166 -5.58 -19.10 8.18
N TYR A 167 -4.48 -18.44 8.50
CA TYR A 167 -4.43 -17.04 8.89
C TYR A 167 -4.61 -16.14 7.66
N ASN A 168 -5.59 -15.24 7.69
CA ASN A 168 -5.73 -14.21 6.65
C ASN A 168 -4.77 -13.05 6.94
N ILE A 169 -3.90 -12.72 5.99
CA ILE A 169 -2.98 -11.59 6.13
C ILE A 169 -3.80 -10.30 6.10
N PRO A 170 -3.71 -9.43 7.14
CA PRO A 170 -4.38 -8.14 7.14
C PRO A 170 -3.72 -7.21 6.12
N TYR A 171 -4.46 -6.19 5.67
CA TYR A 171 -3.97 -5.23 4.67
C TYR A 171 -2.70 -4.46 5.07
N ASN A 172 -2.42 -4.35 6.38
CA ASN A 172 -1.24 -3.68 6.89
C ASN A 172 -0.31 -4.73 7.52
N VAL A 173 0.89 -4.88 6.96
CA VAL A 173 1.91 -5.84 7.39
C VAL A 173 3.12 -5.19 8.06
N GLU A 174 3.04 -3.88 8.31
CA GLU A 174 4.10 -3.13 8.99
C GLU A 174 4.38 -3.65 10.40
N ASP A 175 5.60 -3.40 10.88
CA ASP A 175 6.09 -3.85 12.20
C ASP A 175 5.21 -3.39 13.37
N ASN A 176 4.45 -2.32 13.17
CA ASN A 176 3.50 -1.79 14.16
C ASN A 176 2.22 -2.63 14.30
N LYS A 177 1.98 -3.57 13.39
CA LYS A 177 0.73 -4.33 13.28
C LYS A 177 0.98 -5.83 13.40
N ILE A 178 2.02 -6.33 12.73
CA ILE A 178 2.43 -7.73 12.77
C ILE A 178 3.88 -7.80 13.25
N THR A 179 4.15 -8.73 14.15
CA THR A 179 5.52 -9.09 14.52
C THR A 179 5.67 -10.60 14.39
N PHE A 180 6.70 -11.05 13.66
CA PHE A 180 7.03 -12.47 13.59
C PHE A 180 7.83 -12.86 14.84
N ASN A 181 7.32 -13.82 15.62
CA ASN A 181 7.96 -14.23 16.87
C ASN A 181 8.85 -15.46 16.68
N ASP A 182 8.31 -16.48 16.01
CA ASP A 182 8.97 -17.77 15.87
C ASP A 182 8.46 -18.48 14.61
N PHE A 183 9.37 -19.19 13.93
CA PHE A 183 9.09 -19.98 12.73
C PHE A 183 9.17 -21.50 12.99
N GLY A 184 9.31 -21.89 14.26
CA GLY A 184 9.22 -23.28 14.69
C GLY A 184 10.16 -24.20 13.91
N LYS A 185 9.60 -25.22 13.27
CA LYS A 185 10.35 -26.17 12.43
C LYS A 185 10.37 -25.81 10.95
N SER A 186 9.66 -24.76 10.54
CA SER A 186 9.49 -24.45 9.12
C SER A 186 10.82 -24.15 8.42
N THR A 187 11.11 -24.86 7.34
CA THR A 187 12.36 -24.73 6.56
C THR A 187 12.16 -24.00 5.23
N CYS A 188 10.94 -23.94 4.71
CA CYS A 188 10.64 -23.30 3.44
C CYS A 188 9.26 -22.64 3.40
N ILE A 189 9.08 -21.73 2.44
CA ILE A 189 7.81 -21.05 2.15
C ILE A 189 7.38 -21.44 0.73
N ILE A 190 6.11 -21.85 0.58
CA ILE A 190 5.53 -22.30 -0.69
C ILE A 190 4.37 -21.36 -1.04
N ALA A 191 4.55 -20.57 -2.09
CA ALA A 191 3.49 -19.75 -2.65
C ALA A 191 2.62 -20.56 -3.61
N ILE A 192 1.31 -20.58 -3.38
CA ILE A 192 0.32 -21.38 -4.11
C ILE A 192 -0.75 -20.44 -4.67
N GLU A 193 -0.92 -20.45 -5.99
CA GLU A 193 -1.88 -19.57 -6.67
C GLU A 193 -3.33 -20.03 -6.50
N THR A 194 -3.58 -21.32 -6.74
CA THR A 194 -4.93 -21.88 -6.79
C THR A 194 -5.40 -22.34 -5.41
N GLY A 195 -6.54 -21.82 -4.95
CA GLY A 195 -7.12 -22.21 -3.66
C GLY A 195 -7.41 -23.70 -3.53
N GLY A 196 -7.86 -24.36 -4.59
CA GLY A 196 -8.08 -25.81 -4.56
C GLY A 196 -6.81 -26.63 -4.30
N MET A 197 -5.65 -26.19 -4.79
CA MET A 197 -4.36 -26.85 -4.47
C MET A 197 -3.95 -26.56 -3.03
N PHE A 198 -4.17 -25.33 -2.55
CA PHE A 198 -3.91 -24.97 -1.15
C PHE A 198 -4.72 -25.86 -0.21
N ASP A 199 -6.04 -25.95 -0.40
CA ASP A 199 -6.93 -26.77 0.44
C ASP A 199 -6.50 -28.25 0.40
N ARG A 200 -6.08 -28.78 -0.76
CA ARG A 200 -5.60 -30.16 -0.89
C ARG A 200 -4.27 -30.40 -0.17
N LEU A 201 -3.34 -29.46 -0.20
CA LEU A 201 -2.07 -29.58 0.51
C LEU A 201 -2.27 -29.52 2.03
N VAL A 202 -3.20 -28.69 2.49
CA VAL A 202 -3.62 -28.61 3.89
C VAL A 202 -4.29 -29.93 4.32
N GLU A 203 -5.25 -30.46 3.54
CA GLU A 203 -5.91 -31.75 3.82
C GLU A 203 -4.92 -32.92 3.94
N ASN A 204 -3.81 -32.89 3.20
CA ASN A 204 -2.77 -33.93 3.24
C ASN A 204 -1.70 -33.70 4.33
N GLY A 205 -1.80 -32.64 5.14
CA GLY A 205 -0.80 -32.32 6.17
C GLY A 205 0.58 -32.04 5.58
N PHE A 206 0.64 -31.40 4.41
CA PHE A 206 1.91 -31.13 3.73
C PHE A 206 2.82 -30.22 4.57
N ASP A 207 2.23 -29.26 5.29
CA ASP A 207 2.95 -28.32 6.15
C ASP A 207 3.67 -29.03 7.31
N GLU A 208 3.10 -30.10 7.87
CA GLU A 208 3.73 -30.92 8.92
C GLU A 208 4.79 -31.86 8.37
N THR A 209 4.48 -32.54 7.27
CA THR A 209 5.35 -33.57 6.68
C THR A 209 6.63 -33.00 6.07
N HIS A 210 6.54 -31.81 5.47
CA HIS A 210 7.64 -31.15 4.78
C HIS A 210 8.13 -29.89 5.49
N GLU A 211 7.62 -29.62 6.70
CA GLU A 211 8.00 -28.46 7.51
C GLU A 211 7.96 -27.16 6.68
N ALA A 212 6.82 -26.92 6.03
CA ALA A 212 6.65 -25.84 5.06
C ALA A 212 5.55 -24.85 5.47
N ILE A 213 5.76 -23.58 5.17
CA ILE A 213 4.74 -22.53 5.30
C ILE A 213 4.03 -22.38 3.96
N LEU A 214 2.74 -22.68 3.94
CA LEU A 214 1.88 -22.57 2.76
C LEU A 214 1.28 -21.17 2.70
N VAL A 215 1.48 -20.48 1.57
CA VAL A 215 0.94 -19.13 1.34
C VAL A 215 0.06 -19.15 0.10
N HIS A 216 -1.25 -19.01 0.28
CA HIS A 216 -2.21 -18.90 -0.81
C HIS A 216 -2.29 -17.46 -1.31
N ILE A 217 -1.82 -17.21 -2.53
CA ILE A 217 -1.72 -15.86 -3.11
C ILE A 217 -2.97 -15.38 -3.85
N LYS A 218 -3.92 -16.28 -4.18
CA LYS A 218 -5.14 -15.99 -4.97
C LYS A 218 -4.79 -15.24 -6.27
N GLY A 219 -4.40 -16.00 -7.30
CA GLY A 219 -4.06 -15.45 -8.62
C GLY A 219 -5.18 -14.64 -9.28
#